data_AF-A0A0S8BQH9-F1
#
_entry.id   AF-A0A0S8BQH9-F1
#
_cell.length_a   1.000
_cell.length_b   1.000
_cell.length_c   1.000
_cell.angle_alpha   90.00
_cell.angle_beta   90.00
_cell.angle_gamma   90.00
#
_symmetry.space_group_name_H-M   'P 1'
#
loop_
_entity.id
_entity.type
_entity.pdbx_description
1 polymer ?
#
loop_
_entity_poly.entity_id
_entity_poly.type
_entity_poly.pdbx_seq_one_letter_code
_entity_poly.pdbx_strand_id
1 'polypeptide(L)'
;MKSLEADYVVQVRLVDEDGKIWATDDGRPDGENSPTNSWKEGEIIRDTHILRVEPGTPNGRYPVVVSMIDADIGWQPSLVADDGHLIDTHLRLAQIRVTDGP
;
A
#
# COMPACT_ATOMS: atom_id res chain seq x y z
N MET A 1 -17.26 19.72 5.03
CA MET A 1 -16.38 18.75 4.36
C MET A 1 -15.38 18.29 5.40
N LYS A 2 -15.40 17.00 5.78
CA LYS A 2 -14.50 16.47 6.81
C LYS A 2 -13.18 16.07 6.14
N SER A 3 -12.08 16.58 6.66
CA SER A 3 -10.75 16.03 6.41
C SER A 3 -10.49 14.86 7.34
N LEU A 4 -9.51 14.01 7.01
CA LEU A 4 -8.99 13.03 7.96
C LEU A 4 -8.23 13.78 9.06
N GLU A 5 -8.42 13.39 10.33
CA GLU A 5 -7.62 13.97 11.42
C GLU A 5 -6.19 13.39 11.44
N ALA A 6 -6.06 12.11 11.08
CA ALA A 6 -4.79 11.41 10.99
C ALA A 6 -4.11 11.60 9.63
N ASP A 7 -2.77 11.62 9.65
CA ASP A 7 -1.94 11.61 8.46
C ASP A 7 -1.33 10.22 8.25
N TYR A 8 -1.75 9.53 7.20
CA TYR A 8 -1.34 8.18 6.87
C TYR A 8 -0.21 8.15 5.84
N VAL A 9 0.68 7.17 6.03
CA VAL A 9 1.67 6.70 5.05
C VAL A 9 1.06 5.55 4.24
N VAL A 10 1.27 5.56 2.94
CA VAL A 10 0.97 4.43 2.05
C VAL A 10 2.16 3.47 2.10
N GLN A 11 1.87 2.19 2.33
CA GLN A 11 2.86 1.13 2.23
C GLN A 11 2.48 0.21 1.09
N VAL A 12 3.38 0.08 0.12
CA VAL A 12 3.24 -0.87 -0.98
C VAL A 12 4.29 -1.96 -0.78
N ARG A 13 3.86 -3.22 -0.71
CA ARG A 13 4.73 -4.36 -0.45
C ARG A 13 4.57 -5.44 -1.50
N LEU A 14 5.69 -6.02 -1.90
CA LEU A 14 5.74 -7.30 -2.59
C LEU A 14 5.94 -8.39 -1.54
N VAL A 15 5.02 -9.36 -1.46
CA VAL A 15 5.06 -10.44 -0.47
C VAL A 15 5.04 -11.81 -1.12
N ASP A 16 5.51 -12.84 -0.41
CA ASP A 16 5.29 -14.24 -0.80
C ASP A 16 4.09 -14.88 -0.07
N GLU A 17 3.88 -16.18 -0.29
CA GLU A 17 2.77 -16.95 0.30
C GLU A 17 2.89 -17.09 1.84
N ASP A 18 4.11 -16.99 2.38
CA ASP A 18 4.39 -17.02 3.82
C ASP A 18 4.29 -15.62 4.46
N GLY A 19 3.98 -14.58 3.67
CA GLY A 19 3.89 -13.20 4.11
C GLY A 19 5.23 -12.50 4.27
N LYS A 20 6.33 -13.09 3.82
CA LYS A 20 7.65 -12.43 3.82
C LYS A 20 7.65 -11.30 2.80
N ILE A 21 8.17 -10.15 3.20
CA ILE A 21 8.32 -8.98 2.33
C ILE A 21 9.61 -9.11 1.52
N TRP A 22 9.48 -8.97 0.20
CA TRP A 22 10.58 -9.04 -0.77
C TRP A 22 10.97 -7.69 -1.35
N ALA A 23 10.01 -6.76 -1.41
CA ALA A 23 10.25 -5.36 -1.76
C ALA A 23 9.20 -4.51 -1.06
N THR A 24 9.55 -3.28 -0.71
CA THR A 24 8.61 -2.30 -0.15
C THR A 24 8.93 -0.93 -0.67
N ASP A 25 7.92 -0.08 -0.76
CA ASP A 25 8.05 1.35 -0.98
C ASP A 25 6.98 2.04 -0.14
N ASP A 26 7.44 2.83 0.82
CA ASP A 26 6.61 3.46 1.85
C ASP A 26 6.78 4.97 1.73
N GLY A 27 5.68 5.70 1.76
CA GLY A 27 5.73 7.16 1.69
C GLY A 27 4.36 7.79 1.85
N ARG A 28 4.33 9.10 2.05
CA ARG A 28 3.08 9.83 1.94
C ARG A 28 2.61 9.89 0.48
N PRO A 29 1.30 9.99 0.26
CA PRO A 29 0.76 10.03 -1.09
C PRO A 29 1.32 11.16 -1.94
N ASP A 30 1.39 10.90 -3.25
CA ASP A 30 1.88 11.85 -4.27
C ASP A 30 3.31 12.32 -3.97
N GLY A 31 4.16 11.42 -3.46
CA GLY A 31 5.54 11.70 -3.12
C GLY A 31 5.68 12.85 -2.12
N GLU A 32 5.00 12.75 -0.97
CA GLU A 32 4.95 13.75 0.11
C GLU A 32 4.12 15.02 -0.16
N ASN A 33 3.54 15.19 -1.35
CA ASN A 33 2.82 16.42 -1.70
C ASN A 33 1.34 16.41 -1.32
N SER A 34 0.78 15.25 -0.99
CA SER A 34 -0.64 15.08 -0.67
C SER A 34 -0.83 14.37 0.68
N PRO A 35 -0.48 15.01 1.82
CA PRO A 35 -0.72 14.43 3.14
C PRO A 35 -2.22 14.16 3.33
N THR A 36 -2.54 13.01 3.91
CA THR A 36 -3.94 12.53 3.90
C THR A 36 -4.86 13.36 4.79
N ASN A 37 -4.31 14.06 5.77
CA ASN A 37 -5.07 15.00 6.60
C ASN A 37 -5.51 16.27 5.84
N SER A 38 -5.01 16.52 4.62
CA SER A 38 -5.50 17.61 3.76
C SER A 38 -6.54 17.14 2.74
N TRP A 39 -6.78 15.83 2.64
CA TRP A 39 -7.67 15.27 1.63
C TRP A 39 -9.12 15.64 1.87
N LYS A 40 -9.85 15.72 0.77
CA LYS A 40 -11.30 15.88 0.77
C LYS A 40 -11.95 14.55 0.47
N GLU A 41 -13.11 14.32 1.08
CA GLU A 41 -13.93 13.15 0.76
C GLU A 41 -14.21 13.07 -0.75
N GLY A 42 -13.95 11.91 -1.35
CA GLY A 42 -14.10 11.65 -2.79
C GLY A 42 -12.97 12.21 -3.68
N GLU A 43 -11.94 12.82 -3.10
CA GLU A 43 -10.76 13.27 -3.86
C GLU A 43 -9.95 12.07 -4.37
N ILE A 44 -9.50 12.16 -5.62
CA ILE A 44 -8.69 11.11 -6.26
C ILE A 44 -7.27 11.65 -6.40
N ILE A 45 -6.35 11.08 -5.62
CA ILE A 45 -4.92 11.38 -5.68
C ILE A 45 -4.22 10.30 -6.49
N ARG A 46 -3.39 10.72 -7.47
CA ARG A 46 -2.53 9.80 -8.21
C ARG A 46 -1.24 9.63 -7.43
N ASP A 47 -0.95 8.39 -7.05
CA ASP A 47 0.24 8.05 -6.28
C ASP A 47 1.10 7.02 -7.03
N THR A 48 2.42 7.14 -6.94
CA THR A 48 3.37 6.29 -7.69
C THR A 48 4.42 5.71 -6.77
N HIS A 49 4.45 4.38 -6.67
CA HIS A 49 5.42 3.63 -5.90
C HIS A 49 6.29 2.74 -6.79
N ILE A 50 7.58 2.63 -6.46
CA ILE A 50 8.57 1.85 -7.21
C ILE A 50 9.10 0.71 -6.34
N LEU A 51 8.56 -0.48 -6.55
CA LEU A 51 9.07 -1.71 -5.94
C LEU A 51 10.32 -2.21 -6.69
N ARG A 52 11.47 -2.14 -6.03
CA ARG A 52 12.72 -2.71 -6.54
C ARG A 52 12.81 -4.17 -6.09
N VAL A 53 12.67 -5.09 -7.04
CA VAL A 53 12.81 -6.53 -6.79
C VAL A 53 14.29 -6.89 -6.81
N GLU A 54 14.80 -7.39 -5.68
CA GLU A 54 16.21 -7.72 -5.53
C GLU A 54 16.63 -8.92 -6.39
N PRO A 55 17.85 -8.90 -6.97
CA PRO A 55 18.45 -10.08 -7.57
C PRO A 55 18.49 -11.24 -6.57
N GLY A 56 18.04 -12.42 -6.99
CA GLY A 56 17.93 -13.59 -6.11
C GLY A 56 16.56 -13.75 -5.45
N THR A 57 15.59 -12.86 -5.74
CA THR A 57 14.17 -13.16 -5.48
C THR A 57 13.78 -14.43 -6.23
N PRO A 58 13.34 -15.51 -5.54
CA PRO A 58 13.01 -16.77 -6.17
C PRO A 58 11.93 -16.62 -7.23
N ASN A 59 11.98 -17.48 -8.26
CA ASN A 59 10.90 -17.57 -9.22
C ASN A 59 9.59 -17.93 -8.53
N GLY A 60 8.53 -17.20 -8.83
CA GLY A 60 7.28 -17.37 -8.11
C GLY A 60 6.24 -16.31 -8.43
N ARG A 61 5.10 -16.44 -7.76
CA ARG A 61 4.03 -15.46 -7.78
C ARG A 61 4.04 -14.70 -6.47
N TYR A 62 4.04 -13.38 -6.59
CA TYR A 62 4.15 -12.49 -5.44
C TYR A 62 2.98 -11.51 -5.48
N PRO A 63 2.07 -11.55 -4.49
CA PRO A 63 1.08 -10.49 -4.33
C PRO A 63 1.74 -9.14 -4.10
N VAL A 64 1.16 -8.11 -4.72
CA VAL A 64 1.40 -6.72 -4.35
C VAL A 64 0.27 -6.31 -3.42
N VAL A 65 0.60 -5.93 -2.20
CA VAL A 65 -0.35 -5.49 -1.18
C VAL A 65 -0.12 -4.02 -0.84
N VAL A 66 -1.21 -3.30 -0.62
CA VAL A 66 -1.21 -1.88 -0.26
C VAL A 66 -1.92 -1.70 1.07
N SER A 67 -1.33 -0.90 1.96
CA SER A 67 -1.89 -0.58 3.27
C SER A 67 -1.75 0.91 3.54
N MET A 68 -2.57 1.44 4.44
CA MET A 68 -2.37 2.76 5.04
C MET A 68 -1.93 2.58 6.49
N ILE A 69 -1.02 3.40 6.98
CA ILE A 69 -0.58 3.38 8.39
C ILE A 69 -0.57 4.80 8.92
N ASP A 70 -1.18 5.01 10.07
CA ASP A 70 -1.12 6.29 10.78
C ASP A 70 0.34 6.63 11.08
N ALA A 71 0.83 7.75 10.57
CA ALA A 71 2.24 8.13 10.65
C ALA A 71 2.70 8.45 12.08
N ASP A 72 1.78 8.82 12.98
CA ASP A 72 2.10 9.24 14.33
C ASP A 72 2.12 8.06 15.31
N ILE A 73 1.09 7.19 15.25
CA ILE A 73 0.91 6.10 16.22
C ILE A 73 1.14 4.70 15.65
N GLY A 74 1.36 4.57 14.33
CA GLY A 74 1.60 3.29 13.66
C GLY A 74 0.38 2.37 13.58
N TRP A 75 -0.81 2.90 13.84
CA TRP A 75 -2.06 2.15 13.74
C TRP A 75 -2.45 1.93 12.28
N GLN A 76 -2.87 0.71 11.95
CA GLN A 76 -3.35 0.35 10.62
C GLN A 76 -4.88 0.32 10.63
N PRO A 77 -5.57 1.24 9.93
CA PRO A 77 -7.02 1.26 9.87
C PRO A 77 -7.56 0.06 9.10
N SER A 78 -8.80 -0.30 9.43
CA SER A 78 -9.56 -1.28 8.64
C SER A 78 -10.05 -0.64 7.35
N LEU A 79 -9.87 -1.35 6.24
CA LEU A 79 -10.49 -1.06 4.96
C LEU A 79 -11.93 -1.58 4.96
N VAL A 80 -12.85 -0.72 4.56
CA VAL A 80 -14.27 -1.03 4.43
C VAL A 80 -14.71 -0.77 3.01
N ALA A 81 -15.63 -1.58 2.50
CA ALA A 81 -16.28 -1.31 1.22
C ALA A 81 -17.31 -0.19 1.37
N ASP A 82 -17.77 0.34 0.24
CA ASP A 82 -18.78 1.40 0.19
C ASP A 82 -20.10 1.00 0.88
N ASP A 83 -20.42 -0.30 0.93
CA ASP A 83 -21.60 -0.84 1.62
C ASP A 83 -21.39 -1.03 3.14
N GLY A 84 -20.20 -0.71 3.64
CA GLY A 84 -19.83 -0.77 5.06
C GLY A 84 -19.30 -2.11 5.55
N HIS A 85 -19.18 -3.14 4.70
CA HIS A 85 -18.55 -4.39 5.15
C HIS A 85 -17.04 -4.23 5.34
N LEU A 86 -16.49 -4.92 6.33
CA LEU A 86 -15.04 -5.02 6.54
C LEU A 86 -14.40 -5.81 5.40
N ILE A 87 -13.38 -5.26 4.77
CA ILE A 87 -12.56 -5.94 3.75
C ILE A 87 -11.38 -6.62 4.46
N ASP A 88 -10.43 -5.83 4.96
CA ASP A 88 -9.20 -6.27 5.65
C ASP A 88 -8.49 -5.02 6.20
N THR A 89 -7.23 -5.10 6.61
CA THR A 89 -6.35 -3.96 6.89
C THR A 89 -5.47 -3.57 5.70
N HIS A 90 -5.48 -4.38 4.64
CA HIS A 90 -4.68 -4.18 3.43
C HIS A 90 -5.43 -4.65 2.19
N LEU A 91 -5.13 -4.05 1.04
CA LEU A 91 -5.70 -4.44 -0.25
C LEU A 91 -4.65 -5.18 -1.08
N ARG A 92 -5.00 -6.36 -1.58
CA ARG A 92 -4.21 -7.01 -2.64
C ARG A 92 -4.51 -6.33 -3.98
N LEU A 93 -3.57 -5.51 -4.45
CA LEU A 93 -3.72 -4.73 -5.68
C LEU A 93 -3.50 -5.59 -6.93
N ALA A 94 -2.49 -6.46 -6.89
CA ALA A 94 -2.10 -7.27 -8.04
C ALA A 94 -1.35 -8.54 -7.63
N GLN A 95 -1.00 -9.36 -8.62
CA GLN A 95 -0.03 -10.44 -8.49
C GLN A 95 0.95 -10.35 -9.64
N ILE A 96 2.24 -10.27 -9.31
CA ILE A 96 3.30 -10.33 -10.31
C ILE A 96 3.95 -11.70 -10.31
N ARG A 97 4.58 -12.04 -11.43
CA ARG A 97 5.41 -13.24 -11.54
C ARG A 97 6.86 -12.81 -11.68
N VAL A 98 7.70 -13.28 -10.76
CA VAL A 98 9.15 -13.18 -10.89
C VAL A 98 9.63 -14.41 -11.64
N THR A 99 10.46 -14.18 -12.65
CA THR A 99 11.14 -15.21 -13.42
C THR A 99 12.61 -14.85 -13.52
N ASP A 100 13.45 -15.85 -13.77
CA ASP A 100 14.82 -15.59 -14.19
C ASP A 100 14.81 -14.69 -15.45
N GLY A 101 15.88 -13.92 -15.60
CA GLY A 101 16.10 -13.14 -16.81
C GLY A 101 16.13 -14.03 -18.06
N PRO A 102 15.84 -13.47 -19.24
CA PRO A 102 15.95 -14.19 -20.50
C PRO A 102 17.36 -14.75 -20.74
#